data_AF-A0A1I7RH87-F1
#
_entry.id   AF-A0A1I7RH87-F1
#
_cell.length_a   1.000
_cell.length_b   1.000
_cell.length_c   1.000
_cell.angle_alpha   90.00
_cell.angle_beta   90.00
_cell.angle_gamma   90.00
#
_symmetry.space_group_name_H-M   'P 1'
#
loop_
_entity.id
_entity.type
_entity.pdbx_description
1 polymer ?
#
loop_
_entity_poly.entity_id
_entity_poly.type
_entity_poly.pdbx_seq_one_letter_code
_entity_poly.pdbx_strand_id
1 'polypeptide(L)'
;MVRTVKPKSAQHPNQIRHRPVLKASTSKYQILTKEERDELRRLAECLPMVMRANQKSDDPASIVFNAASYIDKLVATITAKVKSGSLPPEALENITPRPAMPLRPLNQKTQKVKRRRRS
;
A
#
# COMPACT_ATOMS: atom_id res chain seq x y z
N MET A 1 50.36 22.59 41.06
CA MET A 1 48.89 22.38 41.01
C MET A 1 48.33 23.66 40.38
N VAL A 2 47.54 23.72 39.30
CA VAL A 2 46.60 22.82 38.63
C VAL A 2 46.60 23.20 37.14
N ARG A 3 46.50 22.20 36.25
CA ARG A 3 46.28 22.37 34.80
C ARG A 3 44.83 22.82 34.57
N THR A 4 44.63 23.85 33.75
CA THR A 4 43.32 24.12 33.15
C THR A 4 43.48 24.35 31.66
N VAL A 5 43.14 23.31 30.92
CA VAL A 5 42.91 23.28 29.48
C VAL A 5 41.63 24.06 29.14
N LYS A 6 41.68 24.90 28.10
CA LYS A 6 40.47 25.43 27.44
C LYS A 6 40.37 24.86 26.02
N PRO A 7 39.16 24.44 25.59
CA PRO A 7 38.99 23.53 24.46
C PRO A 7 38.97 24.22 23.09
N LYS A 8 39.42 23.42 22.12
CA LYS A 8 39.40 23.61 20.67
C LYS A 8 37.96 23.62 20.16
N SER A 9 37.42 24.78 19.80
CA SER A 9 36.14 24.85 19.08
C SER A 9 36.40 24.81 17.59
N ALA A 10 36.20 23.62 17.01
CA ALA A 10 36.23 23.40 15.57
C ALA A 10 35.03 24.09 14.91
N GLN A 11 35.29 25.12 14.09
CA GLN A 11 34.33 25.63 13.13
C GLN A 11 34.29 24.66 11.94
N HIS A 12 33.28 23.79 11.92
CA HIS A 12 32.84 23.11 10.71
C HIS A 12 31.54 23.78 10.23
N PRO A 13 31.49 24.43 9.06
CA PRO A 13 30.23 24.82 8.47
C PRO A 13 29.52 23.57 7.95
N ASN A 14 28.46 23.15 8.65
CA ASN A 14 27.48 22.20 8.13
C ASN A 14 26.77 22.84 6.92
N GLN A 15 27.33 22.65 5.72
CA GLN A 15 26.59 22.85 4.49
C GLN A 15 25.52 21.76 4.40
N ILE A 16 24.33 22.08 4.89
CA ILE A 16 23.11 21.33 4.61
C ILE A 16 22.87 21.49 3.11
N ARG A 17 23.35 20.51 2.34
CA ARG A 17 22.99 20.36 0.93
C ARG A 17 21.49 20.15 0.88
N HIS A 18 20.74 21.19 0.50
CA HIS A 18 19.34 21.05 0.13
C HIS A 18 19.27 20.04 -1.01
N ARG A 19 18.80 18.83 -0.69
CA ARG A 19 18.40 17.85 -1.69
C ARG A 19 17.30 18.54 -2.51
N PRO A 20 17.42 18.63 -3.85
CA PRO A 20 16.33 19.17 -4.63
C PRO A 20 15.13 18.26 -4.39
N VAL A 21 14.09 18.82 -3.76
CA VAL A 21 12.77 18.21 -3.71
C VAL A 21 12.41 17.99 -5.18
N LEU A 22 12.38 16.73 -5.59
CA LEU A 22 11.89 16.35 -6.91
C LEU A 22 10.51 16.98 -7.00
N LYS A 23 10.38 18.01 -7.86
CA LYS A 23 9.11 18.63 -8.17
C LYS A 23 8.18 17.49 -8.52
N ALA A 24 7.22 17.21 -7.64
CA ALA A 24 6.10 16.36 -7.97
C ALA A 24 5.51 17.01 -9.22
N SER A 25 5.70 16.35 -10.37
CA SER A 25 5.02 16.73 -11.59
C SER A 25 3.56 16.78 -11.20
N THR A 26 2.98 17.98 -11.21
CA THR A 26 1.56 18.20 -10.97
C THR A 26 0.86 17.38 -12.04
N SER A 27 0.53 16.15 -11.66
CA SER A 27 -0.09 15.16 -12.52
C SER A 27 -1.36 15.84 -12.99
N LYS A 28 -1.44 16.08 -14.30
CA LYS A 28 -2.69 16.46 -14.96
C LYS A 28 -3.73 15.51 -14.38
N TYR A 29 -4.79 16.03 -13.76
CA TYR A 29 -5.91 15.21 -13.29
C TYR A 29 -6.20 14.18 -14.37
N GLN A 30 -5.86 12.91 -14.10
CA GLN A 30 -6.11 11.86 -15.08
C GLN A 30 -7.61 11.76 -15.19
N ILE A 31 -8.13 12.20 -16.33
CA ILE A 31 -9.56 12.14 -16.62
C ILE A 31 -9.87 10.65 -16.72
N LEU A 32 -10.64 10.15 -15.75
CA LEU A 32 -11.08 8.77 -15.73
C LEU A 32 -11.93 8.48 -16.96
N THR A 33 -11.76 7.29 -17.53
CA THR A 33 -12.61 6.80 -18.62
C THR A 33 -14.06 6.67 -18.14
N LYS A 34 -14.99 6.43 -19.08
CA LYS A 34 -16.38 6.17 -18.70
C LYS A 34 -16.49 4.87 -17.90
N GLU A 35 -15.76 3.86 -18.35
CA GLU A 35 -15.72 2.53 -17.74
C GLU A 35 -15.15 2.57 -16.32
N GLU A 36 -14.08 3.34 -16.09
CA GLU A 36 -13.49 3.54 -14.76
C GLU A 36 -14.44 4.26 -13.80
N ARG A 37 -15.19 5.25 -14.29
CA ARG A 37 -16.20 5.95 -13.47
C ARG A 37 -17.39 5.06 -13.12
N ASP A 38 -17.84 4.25 -14.08
CA ASP A 38 -18.92 3.29 -13.84
C ASP A 38 -18.48 2.22 -12.83
N GLU A 39 -17.22 1.76 -12.89
CA GLU A 39 -16.66 0.84 -11.90
C GLU A 39 -16.53 1.48 -10.52
N LEU A 40 -16.08 2.73 -10.42
CA LEU A 40 -16.03 3.44 -9.15
C LEU A 40 -17.40 3.64 -8.54
N ARG A 41 -18.44 3.87 -9.35
CA ARG A 41 -19.82 3.94 -8.87
C ARG A 41 -20.28 2.60 -8.29
N ARG A 42 -20.06 1.50 -9.03
CA ARG A 42 -20.34 0.14 -8.53
C ARG A 42 -19.58 -0.15 -7.23
N LEU A 43 -18.31 0.25 -7.16
CA LEU A 43 -17.48 0.07 -5.97
C LEU A 43 -18.03 0.85 -4.77
N ALA A 44 -18.47 2.09 -4.98
CA ALA A 44 -19.07 2.92 -3.94
C ALA A 44 -20.38 2.30 -3.41
N GLU A 45 -21.19 1.69 -4.28
CA GLU A 45 -22.41 0.97 -3.89
C GLU A 45 -22.14 -0.26 -3.02
N CYS A 46 -20.97 -0.90 -3.15
CA CYS A 46 -20.56 -2.03 -2.29
C CYS A 46 -20.13 -1.61 -0.88
N LEU A 47 -19.91 -0.31 -0.63
CA LEU A 47 -19.50 0.18 0.69
C LEU A 47 -20.68 0.25 1.67
N PRO A 48 -20.45 0.06 2.98
CA PRO A 48 -21.47 0.25 4.01
C PRO A 48 -22.10 1.64 3.95
N MET A 49 -23.41 1.73 4.23
CA MET A 49 -24.16 2.99 4.24
C MET A 49 -23.48 4.11 5.04
N VAL A 50 -22.91 3.76 6.20
CA VAL A 50 -22.18 4.71 7.07
C VAL A 50 -20.92 5.28 6.41
N MET A 51 -20.28 4.52 5.52
CA MET A 51 -19.10 4.99 4.77
C MET A 51 -19.50 5.80 3.54
N ARG A 52 -20.69 5.52 2.96
CA ARG A 52 -21.25 6.29 1.83
C ARG A 52 -21.77 7.66 2.27
N ALA A 53 -22.42 7.75 3.43
CA ALA A 53 -23.04 8.99 3.92
C ALA A 53 -22.03 10.11 4.25
N ASN A 54 -20.80 9.75 4.60
CA ASN A 54 -19.74 10.70 4.95
C ASN A 54 -18.88 11.13 3.75
N GLN A 55 -19.18 10.63 2.54
CA GLN A 55 -18.46 11.00 1.33
C GLN A 55 -19.21 12.06 0.54
N LYS A 56 -18.49 13.09 0.11
CA LYS A 56 -18.78 13.73 -1.17
C LYS A 56 -18.49 12.66 -2.22
N SER A 57 -19.54 12.05 -2.77
CA SER A 57 -19.60 10.79 -3.54
C SER A 57 -18.69 10.66 -4.76
N ASP A 58 -17.85 11.66 -5.03
CA ASP A 58 -17.24 11.86 -6.35
C ASP A 58 -15.70 11.83 -6.31
N ASP A 59 -15.06 11.72 -5.14
CA ASP A 59 -13.60 11.59 -5.08
C ASP A 59 -13.15 10.12 -5.30
N PRO A 60 -12.51 9.79 -6.43
CA PRO A 60 -12.10 8.43 -6.75
C PRO A 60 -11.11 7.85 -5.74
N ALA A 61 -10.19 8.68 -5.22
CA ALA A 61 -9.18 8.22 -4.27
C ALA A 61 -9.82 7.79 -2.95
N SER A 62 -10.77 8.59 -2.45
CA SER A 62 -11.52 8.27 -1.24
C SER A 62 -12.35 6.98 -1.37
N ILE A 63 -12.99 6.75 -2.52
CA ILE A 63 -13.76 5.52 -2.77
C ILE A 63 -12.85 4.29 -2.70
N VAL A 64 -11.72 4.33 -3.40
CA VAL A 64 -10.75 3.22 -3.43
C VAL A 64 -10.17 2.97 -2.04
N PHE A 65 -9.77 4.03 -1.33
CA PHE A 65 -9.23 3.92 0.02
C PHE A 65 -10.22 3.31 1.01
N ASN A 66 -11.49 3.74 0.93
CA ASN A 66 -12.55 3.21 1.78
C ASN A 66 -12.88 1.76 1.45
N ALA A 67 -12.86 1.37 0.18
CA ALA A 67 -13.01 -0.02 -0.24
C ALA A 67 -11.91 -0.91 0.31
N ALA A 68 -10.65 -0.50 0.16
CA ALA A 68 -9.51 -1.24 0.72
C ALA A 68 -9.66 -1.40 2.24
N SER A 69 -9.97 -0.31 2.94
CA SER A 69 -10.17 -0.33 4.40
C SER A 69 -11.32 -1.23 4.83
N TYR A 70 -12.40 -1.30 4.05
CA TYR A 70 -13.54 -2.16 4.36
C TYR A 70 -13.20 -3.64 4.14
N ILE A 71 -12.46 -3.97 3.08
CA ILE A 71 -11.94 -5.32 2.85
C ILE A 71 -11.10 -5.78 4.03
N ASP A 72 -10.17 -4.97 4.51
CA ASP A 72 -9.32 -5.31 5.66
C ASP A 72 -10.16 -5.60 6.92
N LYS A 73 -11.20 -4.79 7.18
CA LYS A 73 -12.12 -5.02 8.30
C LYS A 73 -12.90 -6.32 8.16
N LEU A 74 -13.38 -6.65 6.97
CA LEU A 74 -14.07 -7.91 6.70
C LEU A 74 -13.13 -9.10 6.93
N VAL A 75 -11.91 -9.04 6.40
CA VAL A 75 -10.89 -10.09 6.59
C VAL A 75 -10.58 -10.28 8.07
N ALA A 76 -10.33 -9.19 8.80
CA ALA A 76 -10.06 -9.24 10.23
C ALA A 76 -11.22 -9.85 11.02
N THR A 77 -12.45 -9.47 10.69
CA THR A 77 -13.67 -9.98 11.35
C THR A 77 -13.88 -11.46 11.08
N ILE A 78 -13.76 -11.89 9.82
CA ILE A 78 -13.88 -13.30 9.45
C ILE A 78 -12.77 -14.12 10.13
N THR A 79 -11.53 -13.64 10.10
CA THR A 79 -10.39 -14.30 10.76
C THR A 79 -10.63 -14.45 12.26
N ALA A 80 -11.15 -13.42 12.92
CA ALA A 80 -11.49 -13.46 14.34
C ALA A 80 -12.58 -14.51 14.62
N LYS A 81 -13.67 -14.51 13.84
CA LYS A 81 -14.77 -15.46 13.98
C LYS A 81 -14.36 -16.92 13.74
N VAL A 82 -13.45 -17.15 12.79
CA VAL A 82 -12.87 -18.48 12.54
C VAL A 82 -12.06 -18.93 13.75
N LYS A 83 -11.19 -18.07 14.27
CA LYS A 83 -10.35 -18.39 15.44
C LYS A 83 -11.16 -18.61 16.71
N SER A 84 -12.26 -17.88 16.90
CA SER A 84 -13.16 -18.05 18.05
C SER A 84 -14.15 -19.21 17.89
N GLY A 85 -14.19 -19.87 16.73
CA GLY A 85 -15.18 -20.92 16.44
C GLY A 85 -16.61 -20.41 16.35
N SER A 86 -16.81 -19.11 16.16
CA SER A 86 -18.13 -18.47 16.09
C SER A 86 -18.56 -18.16 14.65
N LEU A 87 -17.86 -18.72 13.65
CA LEU A 87 -18.31 -18.67 12.27
C LEU A 87 -19.38 -19.75 12.07
N PRO A 88 -20.59 -19.39 11.59
CA PRO A 88 -21.67 -20.36 11.39
C PRO A 88 -21.26 -21.45 10.38
N PRO A 89 -21.64 -22.73 10.61
CA PRO A 89 -21.28 -23.83 9.73
C PRO A 89 -21.83 -23.66 8.30
N GLU A 90 -22.98 -23.01 8.14
CA GLU A 90 -23.57 -22.69 6.83
C GLU A 90 -22.67 -21.78 6.00
N ALA A 91 -21.81 -20.98 6.64
CA ALA A 91 -20.80 -20.17 5.95
C ALA A 91 -19.64 -21.03 5.40
N LEU A 92 -19.43 -22.23 5.94
CA LEU A 92 -18.42 -23.19 5.48
C LEU A 92 -18.91 -24.04 4.31
N GLU A 93 -20.23 -24.27 4.21
CA GLU A 93 -20.84 -25.12 3.17
C GLU A 93 -20.61 -24.60 1.74
N ASN A 94 -20.47 -23.29 1.58
CA ASN A 94 -20.26 -22.65 0.27
C ASN A 94 -18.78 -22.43 -0.07
N ILE A 95 -17.86 -22.74 0.83
CA ILE A 95 -16.43 -22.62 0.57
C ILE A 95 -15.98 -23.88 -0.15
N THR A 96 -16.19 -23.93 -1.47
CA THR A 96 -15.61 -25.01 -2.27
C THR A 96 -14.10 -25.02 -2.00
N PRO A 97 -13.50 -26.14 -1.59
CA PRO A 97 -12.05 -26.23 -1.43
C PRO A 97 -11.42 -25.93 -2.78
N ARG A 98 -10.99 -24.69 -3.00
CA ARG A 98 -10.28 -24.33 -4.21
C ARG A 98 -8.97 -25.12 -4.16
N PRO A 99 -8.68 -26.01 -5.11
CA PRO A 99 -7.38 -26.67 -5.14
C PRO A 99 -6.33 -25.57 -5.16
N ALA A 100 -5.34 -25.68 -4.27
CA ALA A 100 -4.27 -24.70 -4.15
C ALA A 100 -3.63 -24.54 -5.53
N MET A 101 -3.92 -23.41 -6.20
CA MET A 101 -3.30 -23.08 -7.47
C MET A 101 -1.78 -23.12 -7.25
N PRO A 102 -1.01 -23.89 -8.02
CA PRO A 102 0.43 -23.91 -7.86
C PRO A 102 0.95 -22.48 -8.05
N LEU A 103 1.58 -21.93 -7.02
CA LEU A 103 2.28 -20.66 -7.10
C LEU A 103 3.32 -20.82 -8.22
N ARG A 104 3.13 -20.12 -9.34
CA ARG A 104 4.12 -20.12 -10.43
C ARG A 104 5.44 -19.64 -9.83
N PRO A 105 6.54 -20.40 -9.95
CA PRO A 105 7.83 -19.94 -9.47
C PRO A 105 8.19 -18.64 -10.22
N LEU A 106 8.44 -17.59 -9.44
CA LEU A 106 8.96 -16.32 -9.94
C LEU A 106 10.34 -16.59 -10.55
N ASN A 107 10.40 -16.65 -11.87
CA ASN A 107 11.59 -17.00 -12.63
C ASN A 107 12.64 -15.87 -12.50
N GLN A 108 13.44 -15.91 -11.42
CA GLN A 108 14.57 -15.01 -11.24
C GLN A 108 15.68 -15.41 -12.22
N LYS A 109 15.63 -14.88 -13.44
CA LYS A 109 16.79 -14.86 -14.34
C LYS A 109 17.90 -14.04 -13.67
N THR A 110 18.79 -14.74 -12.97
CA THR A 110 20.10 -14.20 -12.62
C THR A 110 20.88 -13.98 -13.91
N GLN A 111 20.97 -12.73 -14.36
CA GLN A 111 21.94 -12.34 -15.37
C GLN A 111 23.34 -12.49 -14.76
N LYS A 112 23.99 -13.64 -14.98
CA LYS A 112 25.44 -13.79 -14.80
C LYS A 112 26.12 -12.87 -15.81
N VAL A 113 26.49 -11.68 -15.35
CA VAL A 113 27.37 -10.75 -16.07
C VAL A 113 28.71 -11.46 -16.32
N LYS A 114 28.91 -11.91 -17.57
CA LYS A 114 30.16 -12.45 -18.09
C LYS A 114 31.19 -11.33 -18.15
N ARG A 115 31.95 -11.11 -17.08
CA ARG A 115 33.15 -10.25 -17.09
C ARG A 115 34.18 -10.89 -18.02
N ARG A 116 34.20 -10.46 -19.29
CA ARG A 116 35.35 -10.63 -20.17
C ARG A 116 36.49 -9.82 -19.57
N ARG A 117 37.45 -10.47 -18.91
CA ARG A 117 38.76 -9.87 -18.68
C ARG A 117 39.52 -9.94 -20.01
N ARG A 118 39.66 -8.78 -20.64
CA ARG A 118 40.75 -8.49 -21.56
C ARG A 118 41.93 -8.05 -20.68
N SER A 119 43.01 -8.80 -20.70
CA SER A 119 44.39 -8.31 -20.86
C SER A 119 45.33 -9.49 -20.97
#